data_AF-A0A7C6XF92-F1
#
_entry.id   AF-A0A7C6XF92-F1
#
_cell.length_a   1.000
_cell.length_b   1.000
_cell.length_c   1.000
_cell.angle_alpha   90.00
_cell.angle_beta   90.00
_cell.angle_gamma   90.00
#
_symmetry.space_group_name_H-M   'P 1'
#
loop_
_entity.id
_entity.type
_entity.pdbx_description
1 polymer ?
#
loop_
_entity_poly.entity_id
_entity_poly.type
_entity_poly.pdbx_seq_one_letter_code
_entity_poly.pdbx_strand_id
1 'polypeptide(L)'
;MANENTHSIGTHRETSLHAALKAWYAEEGDQIEAVVDGYVIDVVRGDLLIEIQTRGFAALTAKLTELLQSHSVRLVHPIARERWIVRLAADGAALGRR
;
A
#
# COMPACT_ATOMS: atom_id res chain seq x y z
N MET A 1 -16.00 -32.44 4.55
CA MET A 1 -14.67 -32.43 5.21
C MET A 1 -13.67 -32.28 4.08
N ALA A 2 -12.82 -31.26 3.95
CA ALA A 2 -12.21 -30.39 4.93
C ALA A 2 -12.35 -28.91 4.56
N ASN A 3 -12.35 -28.08 5.60
CA ASN A 3 -12.33 -26.64 5.59
C ASN A 3 -10.91 -26.23 6.01
N GLU A 4 -10.12 -25.66 5.10
CA GLU A 4 -8.86 -25.00 5.44
C GLU A 4 -8.79 -23.65 4.74
N ASN A 5 -9.65 -22.73 5.19
CA ASN A 5 -9.38 -21.30 5.06
C ASN A 5 -8.19 -20.99 5.96
N THR A 6 -6.98 -21.03 5.39
CA THR A 6 -5.76 -20.50 6.01
C THR A 6 -5.95 -19.02 6.23
N HIS A 7 -6.42 -18.66 7.42
CA HIS A 7 -6.49 -17.29 7.90
C HIS A 7 -5.05 -16.80 8.11
N SER A 8 -4.41 -16.33 7.04
CA SER A 8 -3.26 -15.44 7.16
C SER A 8 -3.78 -14.10 7.67
N ILE A 9 -3.78 -13.95 9.00
CA ILE A 9 -3.97 -12.64 9.64
C ILE A 9 -2.68 -11.85 9.39
N GLY A 10 -2.54 -11.34 8.17
CA GLY A 10 -1.64 -10.26 7.82
C GLY A 10 -2.44 -8.96 7.90
N THR A 11 -2.38 -8.26 9.03
CA THR A 11 -3.17 -7.05 9.32
C THR A 11 -2.75 -5.81 8.52
N HIS A 12 -2.23 -5.98 7.31
CA HIS A 12 -2.19 -4.91 6.32
C HIS A 12 -3.50 -4.94 5.54
N ARG A 13 -4.56 -4.39 6.17
CA ARG A 13 -5.72 -3.91 5.42
C ARG A 13 -5.21 -2.81 4.49
N GLU A 14 -4.82 -3.22 3.29
CA GLU A 14 -4.68 -2.33 2.16
C GLU A 14 -5.89 -1.41 2.16
N THR A 15 -5.63 -0.12 2.29
CA THR A 15 -6.72 0.86 2.28
C THR A 15 -7.12 1.08 0.83
N SER A 16 -8.38 1.42 0.59
CA SER A 16 -8.84 1.80 -0.76
C SER A 16 -7.96 2.89 -1.40
N LEU A 17 -7.41 3.79 -0.58
CA LEU A 17 -6.44 4.79 -1.01
C LEU A 17 -5.10 4.18 -1.46
N HIS A 18 -4.57 3.21 -0.72
CA HIS A 18 -3.32 2.54 -1.08
C HIS A 18 -3.45 1.80 -2.42
N ALA A 19 -4.49 1.00 -2.58
CA ALA A 19 -4.76 0.28 -3.82
C ALA A 19 -4.93 1.25 -5.02
N ALA A 20 -5.69 2.35 -4.82
CA ALA A 20 -5.87 3.36 -5.85
C ALA A 20 -4.56 4.05 -6.24
N LEU A 21 -3.73 4.40 -5.25
CA LEU A 21 -2.41 4.99 -5.52
C LEU A 21 -1.47 4.02 -6.21
N LYS A 22 -1.48 2.74 -5.84
CA LYS A 22 -0.69 1.68 -6.49
C LYS A 22 -1.06 1.54 -7.96
N ALA A 23 -2.36 1.43 -8.24
CA ALA A 23 -2.86 1.38 -9.60
C ALA A 23 -2.53 2.65 -10.40
N TRP A 24 -2.55 3.82 -9.77
CA TRP A 24 -2.21 5.08 -10.42
C TRP A 24 -0.70 5.23 -10.70
N TYR A 25 0.15 4.68 -9.83
CA TYR A 25 1.60 4.77 -9.98
C TYR A 25 2.19 3.72 -10.93
N ALA A 26 1.46 2.65 -11.18
CA ALA A 26 1.86 1.57 -12.08
C ALA A 26 1.93 2.04 -13.55
N GLU A 27 2.99 1.60 -14.24
CA GLU A 27 3.22 1.80 -15.67
C GLU A 27 3.33 0.44 -16.39
N GLU A 28 3.22 0.45 -17.71
CA GLU A 28 3.40 -0.77 -18.50
C GLU A 28 4.81 -1.35 -18.30
N GLY A 29 4.89 -2.65 -17.97
CA GLY A 29 6.15 -3.34 -17.69
C GLY A 29 6.56 -3.35 -16.22
N ASP A 30 5.86 -2.62 -15.35
CA ASP A 30 6.07 -2.73 -13.90
C ASP A 30 5.62 -4.10 -13.37
N GLN A 31 6.33 -4.61 -12.37
CA GLN A 31 5.87 -5.76 -11.59
C GLN A 31 5.17 -5.26 -10.33
N ILE A 32 3.95 -5.74 -10.08
CA ILE A 32 3.12 -5.30 -8.96
C ILE A 32 3.15 -6.37 -7.87
N GLU A 33 3.31 -5.95 -6.61
CA GLU A 33 3.37 -6.85 -5.44
C GLU A 33 4.44 -7.95 -5.56
N ALA A 34 5.60 -7.60 -6.14
CA ALA A 34 6.68 -8.55 -6.37
C ALA A 34 7.53 -8.77 -5.12
N VAL A 35 8.05 -9.99 -4.93
CA VAL A 35 8.97 -10.30 -3.84
C VAL A 35 10.41 -9.97 -4.25
N VAL A 36 11.07 -9.10 -3.48
CA VAL A 36 12.49 -8.73 -3.64
C VAL A 36 13.16 -8.86 -2.27
N ASP A 37 14.26 -9.63 -2.19
CA ASP A 37 15.01 -9.89 -0.96
C ASP A 37 14.14 -10.31 0.24
N GLY A 38 13.09 -11.09 -0.02
CA GLY A 38 12.17 -11.57 1.02
C GLY A 38 11.10 -10.56 1.44
N TYR A 39 11.06 -9.37 0.85
CA TYR A 39 10.02 -8.36 1.06
C TYR A 39 9.08 -8.26 -0.13
N VAL A 40 7.78 -8.10 0.13
CA VAL A 40 6.80 -7.74 -0.92
C VAL A 40 6.91 -6.24 -1.20
N ILE A 41 7.18 -5.88 -2.45
CA ILE A 41 7.31 -4.50 -2.94
C ILE A 41 6.07 -4.13 -3.75
N ASP A 42 5.51 -2.93 -3.52
CA ASP A 42 4.27 -2.51 -4.19
C ASP A 42 4.42 -2.45 -5.71
N VAL A 43 5.49 -1.80 -6.19
CA VAL A 43 5.81 -1.67 -7.62
C VAL A 43 7.32 -1.80 -7.83
N VAL A 44 7.74 -2.68 -8.74
CA VAL A 44 9.13 -2.81 -9.19
C VAL A 44 9.22 -2.31 -10.63
N ARG A 45 10.04 -1.28 -10.83
CA ARG A 45 10.27 -0.63 -12.13
C ARG A 45 11.75 -0.71 -12.50
N GLY A 46 12.12 -1.73 -13.28
CA GLY A 46 13.53 -2.04 -13.50
C GLY A 46 14.23 -2.27 -12.15
N ASP A 47 15.26 -1.49 -11.86
CA ASP A 47 16.03 -1.56 -10.60
C ASP A 47 15.45 -0.68 -9.46
N LEU A 48 14.34 0.03 -9.72
CA LEU A 48 13.68 0.89 -8.73
C LEU A 48 12.58 0.13 -7.99
N LEU A 49 12.69 0.09 -6.67
CA LEU A 49 11.62 -0.38 -5.78
C LEU A 49 10.77 0.81 -5.34
N ILE A 50 9.47 0.75 -5.55
CA ILE A 50 8.53 1.80 -5.15
C ILE A 50 7.60 1.24 -4.08
N GLU A 51 7.54 1.95 -2.95
CA GLU A 51 6.69 1.63 -1.80
C GLU A 51 5.66 2.75 -1.61
N ILE A 52 4.39 2.41 -1.44
CA ILE A 52 3.33 3.37 -1.20
C ILE A 52 2.93 3.26 0.27
N GLN A 53 3.01 4.38 1.00
CA GLN A 53 2.55 4.41 2.38
C GLN A 53 1.49 5.44 2.63
N THR A 54 0.34 4.97 3.10
CA THR A 54 -0.78 5.82 3.53
C THR A 54 -0.83 6.01 5.06
N ARG A 55 0.18 5.50 5.78
CA ARG A 55 0.33 5.59 7.24
C ARG A 55 1.76 6.01 7.59
N GLY A 56 2.07 6.11 8.89
CA GLY A 56 3.41 6.44 9.37
C GLY A 56 4.48 5.41 9.00
N PHE A 57 5.74 5.83 8.98
CA PHE A 57 6.85 5.06 8.42
C PHE A 57 7.52 4.08 9.38
N ALA A 58 7.14 4.05 10.67
CA ALA A 58 7.84 3.27 11.68
C ALA A 58 7.94 1.76 11.34
N ALA A 59 6.90 1.20 10.71
CA ALA A 59 6.88 -0.20 10.29
C ALA A 59 7.80 -0.50 9.08
N LEU A 60 8.20 0.53 8.33
CA LEU A 60 9.08 0.37 7.17
C LEU A 60 10.57 0.45 7.52
N THR A 61 10.94 0.91 8.72
CA THR A 61 12.35 1.18 9.06
C THR A 61 13.24 -0.04 8.81
N ALA A 62 12.86 -1.23 9.32
CA ALA A 62 13.65 -2.45 9.13
C ALA A 62 13.80 -2.83 7.64
N LYS A 63 12.66 -2.87 6.93
CA LYS A 63 12.61 -3.15 5.49
C LYS A 63 13.48 -2.20 4.67
N LEU A 64 13.38 -0.89 4.93
CA LEU A 64 14.17 0.12 4.22
C LEU A 64 15.65 0.02 4.55
N THR A 65 16.03 -0.25 5.81
CA THR A 65 17.43 -0.43 6.19
C THR A 65 18.11 -1.58 5.45
N GLU A 66 17.37 -2.65 5.12
CA GLU A 66 17.88 -3.76 4.33
C GLU A 66 17.91 -3.43 2.83
N LEU A 67 16.78 -3.01 2.26
CA LEU A 67 16.66 -2.78 0.82
C LEU A 67 17.59 -1.68 0.31
N LEU A 68 17.79 -0.60 1.08
CA LEU A 68 18.64 0.54 0.68
C LEU A 68 20.12 0.18 0.57
N GLN A 69 20.55 -1.01 1.02
CA GLN A 69 21.94 -1.46 0.86
C GLN A 69 22.27 -1.84 -0.58
N SER A 70 21.26 -2.20 -1.38
CA SER A 70 21.47 -2.74 -2.73
C SER A 70 20.47 -2.22 -3.77
N HIS A 71 19.41 -1.53 -3.35
CA HIS A 71 18.35 -1.07 -4.23
C HIS A 71 18.12 0.43 -4.13
N SER A 72 17.74 1.01 -5.27
CA SER A 72 17.10 2.33 -5.26
C SER A 72 15.68 2.16 -4.76
N VAL A 73 15.30 2.89 -3.70
CA VAL A 73 13.94 2.83 -3.15
C VAL A 73 13.28 4.20 -3.24
N ARG A 74 12.05 4.25 -3.74
CA ARG A 74 11.18 5.43 -3.72
C ARG A 74 10.00 5.17 -2.81
N LEU A 75 9.88 5.98 -1.77
CA LEU A 75 8.73 5.97 -0.88
C LEU A 75 7.73 7.06 -1.31
N VAL A 76 6.50 6.65 -1.63
CA VAL A 76 5.40 7.52 -2.02
C VAL A 76 4.45 7.66 -0.83
N HIS A 77 4.35 8.87 -0.28
CA HIS A 77 3.43 9.19 0.80
C HIS A 77 2.45 10.28 0.36
N PRO A 78 1.13 10.00 0.28
CA PRO A 78 0.16 10.99 -0.14
C PRO A 78 -0.03 12.05 0.93
N ILE A 79 0.07 13.32 0.56
CA ILE A 79 -0.28 14.45 1.42
C ILE A 79 -1.70 14.88 1.06
N ALA A 80 -2.63 14.69 1.99
CA ALA A 80 -4.01 15.11 1.78
C ALA A 80 -4.09 16.64 1.76
N ARG A 81 -4.49 17.22 0.63
CA ARG A 81 -4.78 18.67 0.52
C ARG A 81 -6.01 19.06 1.33
N GLU A 82 -7.04 18.23 1.25
CA GLU A 82 -8.29 18.36 2.00
C GLU A 82 -8.67 16.99 2.54
N ARG A 83 -9.26 16.97 3.74
CA ARG A 83 -9.72 15.74 4.38
C ARG A 83 -11.11 15.98 4.93
N TRP A 84 -12.04 15.14 4.49
CA TRP A 84 -13.44 15.18 4.89
C TRP A 84 -13.78 13.97 5.74
N ILE A 85 -14.61 14.18 6.76
CA ILE A 85 -15.32 13.09 7.45
C ILE A 85 -16.73 13.05 6.87
N VAL A 86 -17.02 12.02 6.07
CA VAL A 86 -18.35 11.79 5.51
C VAL A 86 -19.15 10.89 6.45
N ARG A 87 -20.37 11.31 6.80
CA ARG A 87 -21.33 10.46 7.50
C ARG A 87 -22.17 9.72 6.46
N LEU A 88 -22.28 8.41 6.59
CA LEU A 88 -23.07 7.57 5.69
C LEU A 88 -24.30 7.03 6.43
N ALA A 89 -25.43 6.95 5.74
CA ALA A 89 -26.60 6.22 6.18
C ALA A 89 -26.34 4.70 6.08
N ALA A 90 -27.24 3.91 6.65
CA ALA A 90 -27.10 2.45 6.67
C ALA A 90 -27.09 1.82 5.25
N ASP A 91 -27.69 2.49 4.27
CA ASP A 91 -27.72 2.10 2.85
C ASP A 91 -26.53 2.64 2.04
N GLY A 92 -25.60 3.36 2.67
CA GLY A 92 -24.44 3.97 2.03
C GLY A 92 -24.67 5.38 1.48
N ALA A 93 -25.87 5.96 1.61
CA ALA A 93 -26.13 7.33 1.17
C ALA A 93 -25.37 8.36 2.03
N ALA A 94 -24.80 9.40 1.40
CA ALA A 94 -24.06 10.44 2.12
C ALA A 94 -25.00 11.39 2.86
N LEU A 95 -24.90 11.42 4.19
CA LEU A 95 -25.68 12.30 5.09
C LEU A 95 -25.03 13.68 5.28
N GLY A 96 -23.76 13.82 4.91
CA GLY A 96 -23.02 15.10 4.94
C GLY A 96 -21.53 14.92 5.20
N ARG A 97 -20.76 15.99 5.00
CA ARG A 97 -19.30 16.04 5.22
C ARG A 97 -18.91 17.21 6.12
N ARG A 98 -17.85 17.06 6.91
CA ARG A 98 -17.16 18.14 7.64
C ARG A 98 -15.65 18.00 7.52
#